data_AF-A0A9D1VZ35-F1
#
_entry.id   AF-A0A9D1VZ35-F1
#
_cell.length_a   1.000
_cell.length_b   1.000
_cell.length_c   1.000
_cell.angle_alpha   90.00
_cell.angle_beta   90.00
_cell.angle_gamma   90.00
#
_symmetry.space_group_name_H-M   'P 1'
#
loop_
_entity.id
_entity.type
_entity.pdbx_description
1 polymer ?
#
loop_
_entity_poly.entity_id
_entity_poly.type
_entity_poly.pdbx_seq_one_letter_code
_entity_poly.pdbx_strand_id
1 'polypeptide(L)'
;MTELYNEHKDYVLYLYRKRYMFSDEYLQMICDTFPEMAGRFDELKGLLYLMDLDKEQWGRRPLAKLTHDIDLQITEERNNP
;
A
#
# COMPACT_ATOMS: atom_id res chain seq x y z
N MET A 1 -16.76 20.42 -4.36
CA MET A 1 -16.43 19.02 -3.98
C MET A 1 -15.27 18.43 -4.80
N THR A 2 -14.97 18.95 -6.00
CA THR A 2 -13.98 18.39 -6.93
C THR A 2 -12.53 18.85 -6.72
N GLU A 3 -12.27 19.96 -6.03
CA GLU A 3 -10.90 20.49 -5.85
C GLU A 3 -10.06 19.64 -4.89
N LEU A 4 -10.58 19.30 -3.70
CA LEU A 4 -9.85 18.49 -2.71
C LEU A 4 -9.47 17.10 -3.25
N TYR A 5 -10.32 16.51 -4.10
CA TYR A 5 -10.04 15.24 -4.79
C TYR A 5 -8.97 15.36 -5.88
N ASN A 6 -8.86 16.53 -6.52
CA ASN A 6 -7.81 16.78 -7.52
C ASN A 6 -6.46 17.08 -6.87
N GLU A 7 -6.41 17.64 -5.65
CA GLU A 7 -5.14 17.90 -4.94
C GLU A 7 -4.36 16.63 -4.60
N HIS A 8 -5.06 15.50 -4.42
CA HIS A 8 -4.44 14.22 -4.08
C HIS A 8 -4.39 13.23 -5.23
N LYS A 9 -4.77 13.63 -6.46
CA LYS A 9 -4.74 12.73 -7.64
C LYS A 9 -3.36 12.16 -7.89
N ASP A 10 -2.32 12.98 -7.80
CA ASP A 10 -0.94 12.55 -8.00
C ASP A 10 -0.52 11.54 -6.93
N TYR A 11 -0.97 11.73 -5.71
CA TYR A 11 -0.74 10.80 -4.61
C TYR A 11 -1.45 9.47 -4.83
N VAL A 12 -2.73 9.48 -5.25
CA VAL A 12 -3.48 8.26 -5.59
C VAL A 12 -2.81 7.52 -6.74
N LEU A 13 -2.47 8.21 -7.84
CA LEU A 13 -1.78 7.61 -8.99
C LEU A 13 -0.42 7.03 -8.61
N TYR A 14 0.30 7.69 -7.70
CA TYR A 14 1.55 7.18 -7.15
C TYR A 14 1.35 5.84 -6.41
N LEU A 15 0.29 5.73 -5.60
CA LEU A 15 -0.03 4.48 -4.90
C LEU A 15 -0.38 3.35 -5.88
N TYR A 16 -1.18 3.63 -6.90
CA TYR A 16 -1.48 2.67 -7.97
C TYR A 16 -0.20 2.20 -8.71
N ARG A 17 0.70 3.14 -9.07
CA ARG A 17 1.98 2.79 -9.72
C ARG A 17 2.86 1.94 -8.83
N LYS A 18 2.97 2.27 -7.54
CA LYS A 18 3.72 1.45 -6.58
C LYS A 18 3.12 0.06 -6.48
N ARG A 19 1.79 -0.06 -6.37
CA ARG A 19 1.14 -1.36 -6.24
C ARG A 19 1.26 -2.22 -7.50
N TYR A 20 1.31 -1.58 -8.67
CA TYR A 20 1.62 -2.25 -9.93
C TYR A 20 3.07 -2.74 -10.01
N MET A 21 4.04 -1.91 -9.60
CA MET A 21 5.47 -2.28 -9.62
C MET A 21 5.81 -3.34 -8.56
N PHE A 22 5.18 -3.24 -7.39
CA PHE A 22 5.41 -4.09 -6.23
C PHE A 22 4.18 -4.95 -5.97
N SER A 23 3.93 -5.85 -6.91
CA SER A 23 2.80 -6.78 -6.84
C SER A 23 2.95 -7.77 -5.67
N ASP A 24 1.88 -8.48 -5.34
CA ASP A 24 1.95 -9.49 -4.27
C ASP A 24 2.91 -10.62 -4.63
N GLU A 25 3.01 -10.96 -5.92
CA GLU A 25 3.98 -11.92 -6.44
C GLU A 25 5.42 -11.44 -6.25
N TYR A 26 5.67 -10.14 -6.45
CA TYR A 26 6.98 -9.54 -6.19
C TYR A 26 7.33 -9.55 -4.70
N LEU A 27 6.37 -9.24 -3.84
CA LEU A 27 6.55 -9.30 -2.39
C LEU A 27 6.79 -10.74 -1.90
N GLN A 28 6.06 -11.71 -2.45
CA GLN A 28 6.27 -13.12 -2.15
C GLN A 28 7.65 -13.57 -2.58
N MET A 29 8.11 -13.17 -3.79
CA MET A 29 9.47 -13.43 -4.25
C MET A 29 10.52 -12.88 -3.28
N ILE A 30 10.32 -11.70 -2.70
CA ILE A 30 11.21 -11.17 -1.66
C ILE A 30 11.22 -12.08 -0.42
N CYS A 31 10.04 -12.47 0.09
CA CYS A 31 9.95 -13.39 1.24
C CYS A 31 10.65 -14.73 0.97
N ASP A 32 10.53 -15.26 -0.26
CA ASP A 32 11.12 -16.53 -0.65
C ASP A 32 12.65 -16.42 -0.83
N THR A 33 13.13 -15.24 -1.26
CA THR A 33 14.56 -14.97 -1.48
C THR A 33 15.30 -14.69 -0.17
N PHE A 34 14.65 -14.03 0.78
CA PHE A 34 15.22 -13.61 2.06
C PHE A 34 14.48 -14.29 3.22
N PRO A 35 14.97 -15.45 3.73
CA PRO A 35 14.30 -16.21 4.79
C PRO A 35 14.03 -15.40 6.07
N GLU A 36 14.83 -14.39 6.36
CA GLU A 36 14.63 -13.44 7.48
C GLU A 36 13.39 -12.55 7.34
N MET A 37 12.82 -12.46 6.13
CA MET A 37 11.59 -11.75 5.84
C MET A 37 10.36 -12.67 5.85
N ALA A 38 10.55 -13.98 6.04
CA ALA A 38 9.44 -14.92 6.13
C ALA A 38 8.50 -14.53 7.29
N GLY A 39 7.21 -14.43 7.00
CA GLY A 39 6.18 -14.00 7.98
C GLY A 39 6.07 -12.49 8.20
N ARG A 40 6.87 -11.66 7.50
CA ARG A 40 6.86 -10.18 7.62
C ARG A 40 6.23 -9.50 6.41
N PHE A 41 5.26 -10.15 5.78
CA PHE A 41 4.64 -9.69 4.54
C PHE A 41 3.93 -8.33 4.71
N ASP A 42 3.22 -8.13 5.82
CA ASP A 42 2.54 -6.86 6.11
C ASP A 42 3.53 -5.73 6.38
N GLU A 43 4.68 -6.03 7.01
CA GLU A 43 5.76 -5.06 7.19
C GLU A 43 6.41 -4.67 5.86
N LEU A 44 6.58 -5.63 4.95
CA LEU A 44 7.05 -5.37 3.58
C LEU A 44 6.07 -4.47 2.80
N LYS A 45 4.75 -4.67 2.97
CA LYS A 45 3.75 -3.76 2.43
C LYS A 45 3.85 -2.36 3.04
N GLY A 46 4.06 -2.25 4.35
CA GLY A 46 4.31 -0.94 4.99
C GLY A 46 5.54 -0.23 4.41
N LEU A 47 6.61 -0.97 4.13
CA LEU A 47 7.81 -0.44 3.46
C LEU A 47 7.52 0.06 2.05
N LEU A 48 6.61 -0.57 1.29
CA LEU A 48 6.22 -0.08 -0.03
C LEU A 48 5.70 1.35 0.05
N TYR A 49 4.94 1.68 1.08
CA TYR A 49 4.37 3.02 1.25
C TYR A 49 5.22 3.94 2.12
N LEU A 50 6.31 3.42 2.69
CA LEU A 50 7.11 4.07 3.73
C LEU A 50 6.23 4.54 4.91
N MET A 51 5.20 3.77 5.24
CA MET A 51 4.21 4.10 6.25
C MET A 51 3.67 2.83 6.91
N ASP A 52 3.36 2.95 8.19
CA ASP A 52 2.61 1.91 8.90
C ASP A 52 1.14 1.98 8.47
N LEU A 53 0.65 0.89 7.87
CA LEU A 53 -0.73 0.79 7.43
C LEU A 53 -1.68 0.32 8.55
N ASP A 54 -1.13 -0.11 9.67
CA ASP A 54 -1.89 -0.58 10.83
C ASP A 54 -2.79 0.50 11.40
N LYS A 55 -3.98 0.09 11.82
CA LYS A 55 -5.04 0.99 12.31
C LYS A 55 -4.60 1.81 13.51
N GLU A 56 -3.77 1.23 14.37
CA GLU A 56 -3.19 1.83 15.56
C GLU A 56 -2.26 3.02 15.22
N GLN A 57 -1.78 3.07 13.97
CA GLN A 57 -0.78 4.03 13.49
C GLN A 57 -1.36 5.12 12.60
N TRP A 58 -2.66 5.08 12.24
CA TRP A 58 -3.30 6.00 11.30
C TRP A 58 -3.22 7.49 11.68
N GLY A 59 -2.95 7.82 12.95
CA GLY A 59 -2.75 9.19 13.42
C GLY A 59 -1.28 9.65 13.50
N ARG A 60 -0.31 8.76 13.26
CA ARG A 60 1.12 9.06 13.44
C ARG A 60 1.77 9.69 12.21
N ARG A 61 1.19 9.50 11.02
CA ARG A 61 1.68 10.10 9.77
C ARG A 61 0.52 10.69 8.96
N PRO A 62 0.74 11.82 8.26
CA PRO A 62 -0.26 12.36 7.35
C PRO A 62 -0.70 11.29 6.34
N LEU A 63 -2.01 11.24 6.07
CA LEU A 63 -2.62 10.39 5.05
C LEU A 63 -2.57 8.87 5.30
N ALA A 64 -2.06 8.37 6.43
CA ALA A 64 -1.92 6.93 6.68
C ALA A 64 -3.23 6.13 6.49
N LYS A 65 -4.35 6.65 7.01
CA LYS A 65 -5.68 6.06 6.77
C LYS A 65 -6.06 6.07 5.27
N LEU A 66 -5.80 7.18 4.57
CA LEU A 66 -6.11 7.31 3.15
C LEU A 66 -5.29 6.30 2.32
N THR A 67 -4.01 6.10 2.67
CA THR A 67 -3.15 5.11 2.02
C THR A 67 -3.67 3.69 2.22
N HIS A 68 -4.04 3.35 3.45
CA HIS A 68 -4.64 2.06 3.77
C HIS A 68 -5.93 1.84 2.96
N ASP A 69 -6.83 2.82 2.96
CA ASP A 69 -8.11 2.73 2.25
C ASP A 69 -7.91 2.54 0.73
N ILE A 70 -6.91 3.21 0.14
CA ILE A 70 -6.57 3.05 -1.28
C ILE A 70 -5.92 1.68 -1.57
N ASP A 71 -5.00 1.20 -0.74
CA ASP A 71 -4.41 -0.14 -0.93
C ASP A 71 -5.46 -1.25 -0.80
N LEU A 72 -6.39 -1.11 0.15
CA LEU A 72 -7.53 -2.01 0.29
C LEU A 72 -8.38 -2.01 -0.97
N GLN A 73 -8.75 -0.83 -1.48
CA GLN A 73 -9.54 -0.72 -2.71
C GLN A 73 -8.82 -1.36 -3.92
N ILE A 74 -7.52 -1.09 -4.11
CA ILE A 74 -6.74 -1.70 -5.20
C ILE A 74 -6.73 -3.24 -5.07
N THR A 75 -6.63 -3.75 -3.85
CA THR A 75 -6.63 -5.18 -3.58
C THR A 75 -8.00 -5.81 -3.87
N GLU A 76 -9.09 -5.15 -3.49
CA GLU A 76 -10.46 -5.58 -3.80
C GLU A 76 -10.73 -5.58 -5.31
N GLU A 77 -10.30 -4.54 -6.03
CA GLU A 77 -10.42 -4.44 -7.50
C GLU A 77 -9.66 -5.57 -8.23
N ARG A 78 -8.50 -6.00 -7.71
CA ARG A 78 -7.76 -7.13 -8.28
C ARG A 78 -8.39 -8.50 -8.01
N ASN A 79 -9.11 -8.64 -6.89
CA ASN A 79 -9.74 -9.89 -6.47
C ASN A 79 -11.15 -10.09 -7.04
N ASN A 80 -11.71 -9.07 -7.71
CA ASN A 80 -13.03 -9.12 -8.31
C ASN A 80 -12.92 -8.84 -9.84
N PRO A 81 -12.68 -9.88 -10.66
CA PRO A 81 -12.34 -9.74 -12.08
C PRO A 81 -13.48 -9.21 -12.96
#